data_AF-A0A7R7GYN1-F1
#
_entry.id   AF-A0A7R7GYN1-F1
#
_cell.length_a   1.000
_cell.length_b   1.000
_cell.length_c   1.000
_cell.angle_alpha   90.00
_cell.angle_beta   90.00
_cell.angle_gamma   90.00
#
_symmetry.space_group_name_H-M   'P 1'
#
loop_
_entity.id
_entity.type
_entity.pdbx_description
1 polymer ?
#
loop_
_entity_poly.entity_id
_entity_poly.type
_entity_poly.pdbx_seq_one_letter_code
_entity_poly.pdbx_strand_id
1 'polypeptide(L)'
;MDDVSRGSDGVVERYLACLGSQDWDGLATTIADQGLVRDGPFCDVVQGKESYIGFLRSVFSGLHGYRLHVRRISRASQRLSFVELTETFEIDGVPTEYPECLVFEQDDDGLISYVSVFIKQPGGVPRVDGGRAGG
;
A
#
# COMPACT_ATOMS: atom_id res chain seq x y z
N MET A 1 -12.90 9.43 -31.01
CA MET A 1 -12.22 10.45 -30.18
C MET A 1 -12.94 10.37 -28.85
N ASP A 2 -12.54 9.37 -28.07
CA ASP A 2 -13.16 9.12 -26.78
C ASP A 2 -12.47 10.02 -25.76
N ASP A 3 -13.29 10.85 -25.15
CA ASP A 3 -12.95 11.80 -24.11
C ASP A 3 -12.40 11.04 -22.91
N VAL A 4 -11.07 10.91 -22.85
CA VAL A 4 -10.36 10.54 -21.62
C VAL A 4 -10.58 11.70 -20.67
N SER A 5 -11.62 11.59 -19.85
CA SER A 5 -11.92 12.55 -18.79
C SER A 5 -10.75 12.59 -17.82
N ARG A 6 -9.87 13.57 -18.05
CA ARG A 6 -8.64 13.85 -17.31
C ARG A 6 -9.00 14.71 -16.11
N GLY A 7 -9.78 14.14 -15.17
CA GLY A 7 -10.41 14.88 -14.08
C GLY A 7 -10.43 14.19 -12.70
N SER A 8 -9.97 12.94 -12.59
CA SER A 8 -9.74 12.27 -11.30
C SER A 8 -8.64 11.22 -11.45
N ASP A 9 -7.38 11.63 -11.49
CA ASP A 9 -6.30 10.69 -11.15
C ASP A 9 -6.60 10.24 -9.71
N GLY A 10 -7.04 8.99 -9.54
CA GLY A 10 -7.65 8.54 -8.30
C GLY A 10 -6.72 8.71 -7.11
N VAL A 11 -7.28 9.05 -5.95
CA VAL A 11 -6.50 9.30 -4.73
C VAL A 11 -5.55 8.14 -4.39
N VAL A 12 -5.95 6.91 -4.75
CA VAL A 12 -5.16 5.68 -4.59
C VAL A 12 -3.96 5.66 -5.54
N GLU A 13 -4.14 5.99 -6.82
CA GLU A 13 -3.02 6.15 -7.76
C GLU A 13 -2.03 7.22 -7.28
N ARG A 14 -2.54 8.36 -6.82
CA ARG A 14 -1.70 9.43 -6.26
C ARG A 14 -0.96 8.97 -5.01
N TYR A 15 -1.64 8.26 -4.12
CA TYR A 15 -1.04 7.68 -2.91
C TYR A 15 0.13 6.77 -3.28
N LEU A 16 -0.08 5.84 -4.22
CA LEU A 16 0.94 4.88 -4.66
C LEU A 16 2.11 5.57 -5.36
N ALA A 17 1.85 6.59 -6.19
CA ALA A 17 2.89 7.37 -6.84
C ALA A 17 3.75 8.11 -5.81
N CYS A 18 3.13 8.81 -4.85
CA CYS A 18 3.83 9.51 -3.79
C CYS A 18 4.60 8.55 -2.88
N LEU A 19 4.04 7.39 -2.54
CA LEU A 19 4.74 6.36 -1.76
C LEU A 19 5.97 5.84 -2.52
N GLY A 20 5.81 5.55 -3.81
CA GLY A 20 6.87 5.09 -4.71
C GLY A 20 8.03 6.07 -4.83
N SER A 21 7.73 7.37 -4.91
CA SER A 21 8.75 8.43 -4.97
C SER A 21 9.14 8.99 -3.60
N GLN A 22 8.61 8.44 -2.51
CA GLN A 22 8.79 8.95 -1.14
C GLN A 22 8.45 10.45 -0.99
N ASP A 23 7.47 10.93 -1.74
CA ASP A 23 6.92 12.28 -1.64
C ASP A 23 5.92 12.33 -0.47
N TRP A 24 6.44 12.61 0.73
CA TRP A 24 5.66 12.59 1.96
C TRP A 24 4.60 13.68 2.03
N ASP A 25 4.88 14.86 1.48
CA ASP A 25 3.93 15.97 1.46
C ASP A 25 2.81 15.66 0.47
N GLY A 26 3.15 15.14 -0.72
CA GLY A 26 2.16 14.64 -1.67
C GLY A 26 1.32 13.50 -1.12
N LEU A 27 1.93 12.55 -0.41
CA LEU A 27 1.24 11.44 0.25
C LEU A 27 0.23 11.97 1.28
N ALA A 28 0.61 12.97 2.07
CA ALA A 28 -0.27 13.59 3.06
C ALA A 28 -1.55 14.18 2.44
N THR A 29 -1.49 14.67 1.19
CA THR A 29 -2.67 15.21 0.48
C THR A 29 -3.69 14.14 0.08
N THR A 30 -3.34 12.86 0.18
CA THR A 30 -4.22 11.74 -0.23
C THR A 30 -4.97 11.11 0.93
N ILE A 31 -4.68 11.54 2.16
CA ILE A 31 -5.10 10.90 3.40
C ILE A 31 -6.06 11.83 4.14
N ALA A 32 -7.15 11.24 4.64
CA ALA A 32 -8.16 11.92 5.45
C ALA A 32 -7.52 12.56 6.68
N ASP A 33 -7.89 13.81 6.97
CA ASP A 33 -7.32 14.54 8.12
C ASP A 33 -7.70 13.91 9.45
N GLN A 34 -8.85 13.24 9.51
CA GLN A 34 -9.37 12.58 10.70
C GLN A 34 -9.74 11.13 10.39
N GLY A 35 -9.70 10.28 11.41
CA GLY A 35 -10.23 8.92 11.32
C GLY A 35 -9.42 7.92 10.49
N LEU A 36 -8.24 8.30 9.95
CA LEU A 36 -7.37 7.34 9.27
C LEU A 36 -7.02 6.16 10.19
N VAL A 37 -7.18 4.95 9.66
CA VAL A 37 -6.66 3.72 10.25
C VAL A 37 -5.85 2.94 9.22
N ARG A 38 -4.66 2.50 9.61
CA ARG A 38 -3.92 1.45 8.88
C ARG A 38 -3.94 0.15 9.69
N ASP A 39 -4.34 -0.92 9.06
CA ASP A 39 -4.26 -2.30 9.54
C ASP A 39 -3.14 -3.05 8.81
N GLY A 40 -2.14 -3.50 9.58
CA GLY A 40 -0.90 -4.04 9.04
C GLY A 40 -0.89 -5.51 8.73
N PRO A 41 0.17 -5.97 8.03
CA PRO A 41 0.33 -7.38 7.72
C PRO A 41 0.58 -8.25 8.96
N PHE A 42 0.88 -7.65 10.12
CA PHE A 42 1.03 -8.33 11.41
C PHE A 42 -0.15 -8.08 12.34
N CYS A 43 -1.29 -7.61 11.81
CA CYS A 43 -2.44 -7.14 12.59
C CYS A 43 -2.09 -5.99 13.55
N ASP A 44 -1.04 -5.24 13.24
CA ASP A 44 -0.62 -4.05 13.95
C ASP A 44 -1.34 -2.81 13.39
N VAL A 45 -1.89 -1.99 14.28
CA VAL A 45 -2.73 -0.86 13.91
C VAL A 45 -2.00 0.47 14.13
N VAL A 46 -2.08 1.35 13.14
CA VAL A 46 -1.66 2.76 13.25
C VAL A 46 -2.88 3.65 13.03
N GLN A 47 -3.15 4.57 13.96
CA GLN A 47 -4.30 5.47 13.89
C GLN A 47 -3.85 6.92 13.77
N GLY A 48 -4.55 7.68 12.92
CA GLY A 48 -4.30 9.09 12.68
C GLY A 48 -3.26 9.34 11.59
N LYS A 49 -3.49 10.38 10.81
CA LYS A 49 -2.69 10.78 9.65
C LYS A 49 -1.22 11.03 10.00
N GLU A 50 -0.95 11.84 11.02
CA GLU A 50 0.42 12.20 11.41
C GLU A 50 1.22 10.97 11.87
N SER A 51 0.62 10.13 12.71
CA SER A 51 1.21 8.87 13.17
C SER A 51 1.53 7.95 11.99
N TYR A 52 0.62 7.84 11.02
CA TYR A 52 0.81 6.99 9.86
C TYR A 52 1.92 7.48 8.93
N ILE A 53 1.96 8.78 8.63
CA ILE A 53 3.04 9.37 7.82
C ILE A 53 4.38 9.23 8.53
N GLY A 54 4.44 9.49 9.85
CA GLY A 54 5.64 9.31 10.65
C GLY A 54 6.13 7.86 10.65
N PHE A 55 5.21 6.91 10.79
CA PHE A 55 5.50 5.48 10.69
C PHE A 55 6.09 5.10 9.33
N LEU A 56 5.45 5.50 8.22
CA LEU A 56 5.95 5.22 6.87
C LEU A 56 7.34 5.82 6.64
N ARG A 57 7.57 7.08 7.04
CA ARG A 57 8.89 7.72 6.94
C ARG A 57 9.96 6.95 7.69
N SER A 58 9.64 6.48 8.90
CA SER A 58 10.56 5.67 9.69
C SER A 58 10.89 4.35 9.01
N VAL A 59 9.88 3.62 8.52
CA VAL A 59 10.08 2.34 7.82
C VAL A 59 10.91 2.54 6.55
N PHE A 60 10.53 3.48 5.69
CA PHE A 60 11.15 3.68 4.38
C PHE A 60 12.58 4.20 4.46
N SER A 61 12.97 4.84 5.58
CA SER A 61 14.36 5.27 5.80
C SER A 61 15.38 4.12 5.80
N GLY A 62 14.93 2.89 6.08
CA GLY A 62 15.76 1.68 6.06
C GLY A 62 15.63 0.82 4.79
N LEU A 63 14.74 1.18 3.86
CA LEU A 63 14.47 0.37 2.67
C LEU A 63 15.39 0.77 1.51
N HIS A 64 16.62 0.27 1.53
CA HIS A 64 17.58 0.50 0.44
C HIS A 64 17.09 -0.13 -0.88
N GLY A 65 17.31 0.58 -1.99
CA GLY A 65 16.91 0.10 -3.32
C GLY A 65 15.40 -0.01 -3.53
N TYR A 66 14.59 0.65 -2.68
CA TYR A 66 13.13 0.56 -2.71
C TYR A 66 12.53 0.84 -4.10
N ARG A 67 11.65 -0.05 -4.55
CA ARG A 67 10.85 0.07 -5.76
C ARG A 67 9.44 -0.44 -5.50
N LEU A 68 8.44 0.32 -5.95
CA LEU A 68 7.04 -0.06 -5.94
C LEU A 68 6.60 -0.36 -7.37
N HIS A 69 6.12 -1.58 -7.63
CA HIS A 69 5.51 -1.93 -8.91
C HIS A 69 4.04 -2.26 -8.73
N VAL A 70 3.16 -1.37 -9.21
CA VAL A 70 1.72 -1.60 -9.21
C VAL A 70 1.36 -2.50 -10.38
N ARG A 71 0.81 -3.67 -10.08
CA ARG A 71 0.35 -4.64 -11.10
C ARG A 71 -1.07 -4.32 -11.56
N ARG A 72 -1.97 -4.03 -10.62
CA ARG A 72 -3.38 -3.80 -10.91
C ARG A 72 -4.05 -2.99 -9.80
N ILE A 73 -4.90 -2.06 -10.20
CA ILE A 73 -5.84 -1.36 -9.31
C ILE A 73 -7.26 -1.78 -9.72
N SER A 74 -8.00 -2.36 -8.79
CA SER A 74 -9.39 -2.79 -8.98
C SER A 74 -10.30 -1.95 -8.09
N ARG A 75 -11.10 -1.06 -8.70
CA ARG A 75 -12.13 -0.29 -8.00
C ARG A 75 -13.37 -1.17 -7.82
N ALA A 76 -13.68 -1.53 -6.59
CA ALA A 76 -14.87 -2.33 -6.27
C ALA A 76 -16.12 -1.46 -6.05
N SER A 77 -15.93 -0.22 -5.61
CA SER A 77 -16.98 0.79 -5.50
C SER A 77 -16.37 2.20 -5.67
N GLN A 78 -17.17 3.24 -5.44
CA GLN A 78 -16.67 4.62 -5.38
C GLN A 78 -15.69 4.87 -4.23
N ARG A 79 -15.72 4.02 -3.19
CA ARG A 79 -14.94 4.21 -1.96
C ARG A 79 -14.01 3.06 -1.62
N LEU A 80 -14.05 1.96 -2.37
CA LEU A 80 -13.28 0.76 -2.06
C LEU A 80 -12.43 0.37 -3.27
N SER A 81 -11.12 0.29 -3.06
CA SER A 81 -10.15 -0.16 -4.06
C SER A 81 -9.24 -1.24 -3.52
N PHE A 82 -8.90 -2.19 -4.39
CA PHE A 82 -7.90 -3.23 -4.14
C PHE A 82 -6.72 -3.01 -5.07
N VAL A 83 -5.51 -3.06 -4.54
CA VAL A 83 -4.28 -2.83 -5.30
C VAL A 83 -3.38 -4.03 -5.14
N GLU A 84 -3.12 -4.73 -6.24
CA GLU A 84 -2.06 -5.72 -6.30
C GLU A 84 -0.77 -5.04 -6.72
N LEU A 85 0.29 -5.23 -5.93
CA LEU A 85 1.59 -4.64 -6.16
C LEU A 85 2.70 -5.56 -5.69
N THR A 86 3.93 -5.23 -6.08
CA THR A 86 5.14 -5.82 -5.53
C THR A 86 6.02 -4.69 -5.02
N GLU A 87 6.38 -4.74 -3.74
CA GLU A 87 7.48 -3.94 -3.19
C GLU A 87 8.79 -4.70 -3.33
N THR A 88 9.86 -4.00 -3.70
CA THR A 88 11.21 -4.55 -3.77
C THR A 88 12.14 -3.66 -2.98
N PHE A 89 12.93 -4.23 -2.08
CA PHE A 89 13.98 -3.54 -1.35
C PHE A 89 15.08 -4.54 -0.97
N GLU A 90 16.24 -4.03 -0.57
CA GLU A 90 17.38 -4.86 -0.22
C GLU A 90 17.27 -5.43 1.19
N ILE A 91 17.56 -6.72 1.33
CA ILE A 91 17.78 -7.41 2.60
C ILE A 91 19.15 -8.06 2.50
N ASP A 92 20.05 -7.72 3.43
CA ASP A 92 21.45 -8.16 3.42
C ASP A 92 22.14 -7.91 2.06
N GLY A 93 21.81 -6.79 1.41
CA GLY A 93 22.32 -6.39 0.08
C GLY A 93 21.70 -7.14 -1.10
N VAL A 94 20.68 -7.98 -0.88
CA VAL A 94 19.99 -8.74 -1.92
C VAL A 94 18.61 -8.13 -2.19
N PRO A 95 18.30 -7.72 -3.44
CA PRO A 95 16.97 -7.27 -3.82
C PRO A 95 15.94 -8.38 -3.56
N THR A 96 15.00 -8.11 -2.66
CA THR A 96 13.97 -9.05 -2.23
C THR A 96 12.60 -8.49 -2.57
N GLU A 97 11.72 -9.33 -3.12
CA GLU A 97 10.39 -8.95 -3.56
C GLU A 97 9.31 -9.43 -2.59
N TYR A 98 8.37 -8.55 -2.29
CA TYR A 98 7.19 -8.82 -1.48
C TYR A 98 5.92 -8.50 -2.28
N PRO A 99 5.24 -9.53 -2.81
CA PRO A 99 3.93 -9.35 -3.43
C PRO A 99 2.88 -9.05 -2.38
N GLU A 100 2.08 -8.02 -2.62
CA GLU A 100 1.07 -7.52 -1.69
C GLU A 100 -0.28 -7.27 -2.37
N CYS A 101 -1.32 -7.28 -1.56
CA CYS A 101 -2.60 -6.68 -1.87
C CYS A 101 -2.91 -5.62 -0.81
N LEU A 102 -3.06 -4.37 -1.24
CA LEU A 102 -3.53 -3.28 -0.39
C LEU A 102 -5.01 -3.07 -0.59
N VAL A 103 -5.74 -2.88 0.50
CA VAL A 103 -7.14 -2.44 0.49
C VAL A 103 -7.18 -0.98 0.90
N PHE A 104 -7.86 -0.15 0.12
CA PHE A 104 -8.08 1.26 0.42
C PHE A 104 -9.56 1.54 0.56
N GLU A 105 -9.94 2.21 1.65
CA GLU A 105 -11.25 2.86 1.75
C GLU A 105 -11.10 4.38 1.76
N GLN A 106 -12.06 5.06 1.13
CA GLN A 106 -12.17 6.51 1.09
C GLN A 106 -13.35 7.01 1.92
N ASP A 107 -13.19 8.17 2.55
CA ASP A 107 -14.27 8.87 3.26
C ASP A 107 -15.22 9.62 2.30
N ASP A 108 -16.11 10.45 2.87
CA ASP A 108 -17.07 11.26 2.12
C ASP A 108 -16.40 12.34 1.26
N ASP A 109 -15.19 12.78 1.62
CA ASP A 109 -14.38 13.77 0.89
C ASP A 109 -13.51 13.11 -0.20
N GLY A 110 -13.56 11.78 -0.31
CA GLY A 110 -12.78 11.02 -1.27
C GLY A 110 -11.31 10.85 -0.87
N LEU A 111 -10.95 11.14 0.39
CA LEU A 111 -9.60 10.92 0.93
C LEU A 111 -9.49 9.54 1.57
N ILE A 112 -8.28 8.98 1.59
CA ILE A 112 -8.04 7.65 2.16
C ILE A 112 -8.22 7.71 3.68
N SER A 113 -9.19 6.93 4.18
CA SER A 113 -9.50 6.79 5.61
C SER A 113 -9.14 5.40 6.15
N TYR A 114 -8.93 4.42 5.28
CA TYR A 114 -8.51 3.08 5.67
C TYR A 114 -7.47 2.51 4.71
N VAL A 115 -6.45 1.85 5.26
CA VAL A 115 -5.47 1.05 4.52
C VAL A 115 -5.32 -0.31 5.21
N SER A 116 -5.49 -1.42 4.50
CA SER A 116 -5.15 -2.75 5.01
C SER A 116 -4.13 -3.44 4.11
N VAL A 117 -3.17 -4.13 4.71
CA VAL A 117 -1.99 -4.69 4.03
C VAL A 117 -2.01 -6.21 4.11
N PHE A 118 -2.10 -6.88 2.96
CA PHE A 118 -1.99 -8.35 2.85
C PHE A 118 -0.71 -8.71 2.09
N ILE A 119 0.26 -9.28 2.79
CA ILE A 119 1.57 -9.65 2.21
C ILE A 119 1.68 -11.16 1.95
N LYS A 120 2.22 -11.53 0.80
CA LYS A 120 2.72 -12.89 0.56
C LYS A 120 4.16 -12.98 1.05
N GLN A 121 4.53 -14.14 1.58
CA GLN A 121 5.89 -14.41 2.04
C GLN A 121 6.55 -15.45 1.13
N PRO A 122 7.18 -15.03 0.01
CA PRO A 122 7.98 -15.94 -0.82
C PRO A 122 8.99 -16.72 0.04
N GLY A 123 9.07 -18.04 -0.17
CA GLY A 123 9.93 -18.92 0.63
C GLY A 123 9.43 -19.22 2.05
N GLY A 124 8.28 -18.67 2.46
CA GLY A 124 7.68 -18.92 3.77
C GLY A 124 7.51 -20.41 4.08
N VAL A 125 7.68 -20.75 5.36
CA VAL A 125 7.48 -22.12 5.86
C VAL A 125 6.02 -22.26 6.31
N PRO A 126 5.25 -23.19 5.74
CA PRO A 126 3.88 -23.42 6.20
C PRO A 126 3.91 -23.91 7.65
N ARG A 127 2.92 -23.48 8.45
CA ARG A 127 2.78 -23.90 9.86
C ARG A 127 2.07 -25.24 10.03
N VAL A 128 1.55 -25.81 8.95
CA VAL A 128 0.76 -27.04 8.94
C VAL A 128 1.23 -27.95 7.82
N ASP A 129 1.18 -29.26 8.05
CA ASP A 129 1.47 -30.27 7.04
C ASP A 129 0.51 -30.13 5.84
N GLY A 130 1.04 -30.31 4.62
CA GLY A 130 0.28 -30.08 3.39
C GLY A 130 0.05 -28.60 3.02
N GLY A 131 0.58 -27.64 3.79
CA GLY A 131 0.44 -26.21 3.51
C GLY A 131 1.27 -25.67 2.32
N ARG A 132 2.05 -26.53 1.65
CA ARG A 132 2.74 -26.23 0.39
C ARG A 132 2.09 -27.01 -0.74
N ALA A 133 1.89 -26.34 -1.88
CA ALA A 133 1.46 -27.03 -3.09
C ALA A 133 2.56 -28.00 -3.55
N GLY A 134 2.17 -29.25 -3.82
CA GLY A 134 3.07 -30.28 -4.39
C GLY A 134 4.04 -30.94 -3.42
N GLY A 135 3.67 -31.08 -2.14
CA GLY A 135 4.36 -31.97 -1.19
C GLY A 135 4.18 -33.45 -1.51
#